data_AF-A0A2I0TKC1-F1
#
_entry.id   AF-A0A2I0TKC1-F1
#
_cell.length_a   1.000
_cell.length_b   1.000
_cell.length_c   1.000
_cell.angle_alpha   90.00
_cell.angle_beta   90.00
_cell.angle_gamma   90.00
#
_symmetry.space_group_name_H-M   'P 1'
#
loop_
_entity.id
_entity.type
_entity.pdbx_description
1 polymer ?
#
loop_
_entity_poly.entity_id
_entity_poly.type
_entity_poly.pdbx_seq_one_letter_code
_entity_poly.pdbx_strand_id
1 'polypeptide(L)'
;MASPENPEQLIIALEPEAASIYCRKLRLHQMIDLSSRAPVNGYSPSDTIGTGFTQGDRYIVVDSGGGTVDMTVHQIRLPEGHLKELYKATGDVFDKPEVTNVKFLFLVGGFAESPLLQQAVQSAFGSRCRVIIPQDVGLTILKGAVLFGLDPAVIKVRRSPLTYGVGVLNRFVEGKHPPEKLLVKDGTRWCTDVFDKFISADQSVALGETVTRSYTPAKPSQLVIVINIYSSEQDNVSFITEAGVKKCGTLRLDLTGTDASVPNRREIKTLMQFGDTEIKAMAIDVATSKSVKVGIDFLNY
;
A
#
# COMPACT_ATOMS: atom_id res chain seq x y z
N MET A 1 23.09 12.86 5.04
CA MET A 1 21.68 13.22 5.31
C MET A 1 21.04 13.59 4.00
N ALA A 2 19.84 13.08 3.69
CA ALA A 2 19.13 13.38 2.46
C ALA A 2 18.77 14.87 2.37
N SER A 3 18.77 15.44 1.17
CA SER A 3 18.36 16.84 0.94
C SER A 3 17.02 16.92 0.21
N PRO A 4 16.20 17.97 0.45
CA PRO A 4 14.98 18.20 -0.31
C PRO A 4 15.22 18.39 -1.83
N GLU A 5 16.43 18.78 -2.20
CA GLU A 5 16.84 18.99 -3.59
C GLU A 5 17.11 17.67 -4.33
N ASN A 6 17.35 16.58 -3.60
CA ASN A 6 17.57 15.26 -4.16
C ASN A 6 16.78 14.20 -3.38
N PRO A 7 15.44 14.17 -3.54
CA PRO A 7 14.56 13.30 -2.76
C PRO A 7 14.85 11.80 -2.99
N GLU A 8 15.44 11.43 -4.13
CA GLU A 8 15.82 10.06 -4.48
C GLU A 8 16.97 9.51 -3.59
N GLN A 9 17.60 10.35 -2.76
CA GLN A 9 18.58 9.91 -1.76
C GLN A 9 17.95 9.27 -0.51
N LEU A 10 16.63 9.32 -0.39
CA LEU A 10 15.89 8.70 0.69
C LEU A 10 15.00 7.57 0.13
N ILE A 11 15.14 6.39 0.71
CA ILE A 11 14.28 5.26 0.44
C ILE A 11 13.62 4.88 1.75
N ILE A 12 12.30 4.75 1.74
CA ILE A 12 11.51 4.36 2.91
C ILE A 12 11.34 2.85 2.88
N ALA A 13 11.73 2.16 3.94
CA ALA A 13 11.45 0.74 4.13
C ALA A 13 10.34 0.60 5.16
N LEU A 14 9.25 -0.11 4.82
CA LEU A 14 8.21 -0.41 5.79
C LEU A 14 8.70 -1.53 6.73
N GLU A 15 8.52 -1.35 8.04
CA GLU A 15 8.93 -2.34 9.06
C GLU A 15 8.47 -3.77 8.76
N PRO A 16 7.17 -4.05 8.47
CA PRO A 16 6.74 -5.41 8.17
C PRO A 16 7.41 -6.00 6.93
N GLU A 17 7.69 -5.18 5.90
CA GLU A 17 8.37 -5.63 4.68
C GLU A 17 9.84 -5.95 4.97
N ALA A 18 10.53 -5.05 5.68
CA ALA A 18 11.91 -5.23 6.10
C ALA A 18 12.07 -6.52 6.93
N ALA A 19 11.23 -6.71 7.94
CA ALA A 19 11.16 -7.94 8.72
C ALA A 19 11.04 -9.17 7.81
N SER A 20 10.09 -9.12 6.88
CA SER A 20 9.77 -10.22 5.98
C SER A 20 10.92 -10.58 5.03
N ILE A 21 11.62 -9.57 4.51
CA ILE A 21 12.81 -9.73 3.67
C ILE A 21 13.90 -10.45 4.45
N TYR A 22 14.19 -10.00 5.67
CA TYR A 22 15.23 -10.62 6.50
C TYR A 22 14.88 -12.04 6.90
N CYS A 23 13.66 -12.28 7.39
CA CYS A 23 13.21 -13.60 7.85
C CYS A 23 13.35 -14.70 6.79
N ARG A 24 13.18 -14.34 5.51
CA ARG A 24 13.33 -15.27 4.40
C ARG A 24 14.78 -15.61 4.04
N LYS A 25 15.72 -14.75 4.40
CA LYS A 25 17.17 -14.95 4.18
C LYS A 25 17.83 -15.70 5.34
N LEU A 26 17.14 -15.88 6.45
CA LEU A 26 17.65 -16.61 7.60
C LEU A 26 17.95 -18.07 7.26
N ARG A 27 19.10 -18.53 7.73
CA ARG A 27 19.49 -19.95 7.79
C ARG A 27 18.96 -20.61 9.04
N LEU A 28 18.80 -21.93 9.02
CA LEU A 28 18.26 -22.68 10.16
C LEU A 28 19.00 -22.40 11.48
N HIS A 29 20.32 -22.24 11.44
CA HIS A 29 21.13 -21.97 12.63
C HIS A 29 20.95 -20.55 13.21
N GLN A 30 20.29 -19.64 12.48
CA GLN A 30 20.03 -18.25 12.88
C GLN A 30 18.67 -18.10 13.56
N MET A 31 18.07 -19.20 14.00
CA MET A 31 16.67 -19.26 14.43
C MET A 31 16.53 -19.95 15.77
N ILE A 32 15.55 -19.48 16.53
CA ILE A 32 14.99 -20.15 17.68
C ILE A 32 13.61 -20.65 17.25
N ASP A 33 13.46 -21.97 17.15
CA ASP A 33 12.20 -22.63 16.89
C ASP A 33 11.51 -22.91 18.23
N LEU A 34 10.38 -22.25 18.49
CA LEU A 34 9.62 -22.48 19.71
C LEU A 34 8.80 -23.77 19.66
N SER A 35 8.67 -24.39 18.49
CA SER A 35 8.00 -25.66 18.36
C SER A 35 8.93 -26.81 18.77
N SER A 36 8.46 -27.68 19.66
CA SER A 36 9.15 -28.92 20.03
C SER A 36 9.10 -30.00 18.92
N ARG A 37 8.86 -29.60 17.67
CA ARG A 37 8.69 -30.53 16.55
C ARG A 37 10.07 -30.94 16.04
N ALA A 38 10.23 -32.22 15.70
CA ALA A 38 11.45 -32.71 15.08
C ALA A 38 11.79 -31.85 13.85
N PRO A 39 13.08 -31.58 13.56
CA PRO A 39 13.47 -30.91 12.34
C PRO A 39 12.80 -31.62 11.17
N VAL A 40 12.16 -30.85 10.28
CA VAL A 40 11.50 -31.41 9.10
C VAL A 40 12.57 -32.18 8.33
N ASN A 41 12.43 -33.51 8.23
CA ASN A 41 13.39 -34.37 7.53
C ASN A 41 13.65 -33.80 6.13
N GLY A 42 14.91 -33.42 5.85
CA GLY A 42 15.34 -32.96 4.52
C GLY A 42 16.01 -31.60 4.43
N TYR A 43 16.13 -30.83 5.52
CA TYR A 43 16.85 -29.54 5.52
C TYR A 43 18.30 -29.67 6.03
N SER A 44 19.28 -29.20 5.25
CA SER A 44 20.68 -29.06 5.68
C SER A 44 20.84 -27.81 6.57
N PRO A 45 21.77 -27.80 7.57
CA PRO A 45 22.08 -26.61 8.37
C PRO A 45 22.47 -25.37 7.55
N SER A 46 22.92 -25.56 6.31
CA SER A 46 23.25 -24.50 5.35
C SER A 46 22.03 -23.90 4.65
N ASP A 47 20.88 -24.56 4.69
CA ASP A 47 19.68 -24.16 3.97
C ASP A 47 19.02 -22.95 4.63
N THR A 48 18.52 -22.04 3.79
CA THR A 48 17.70 -20.91 4.26
C THR A 48 16.25 -21.37 4.37
N ILE A 49 15.45 -20.79 5.27
CA ILE A 49 14.01 -21.09 5.26
C ILE A 49 13.37 -20.72 3.91
N GLY A 50 13.94 -19.75 3.20
CA GLY A 50 13.66 -19.46 1.79
C GLY A 50 13.57 -20.71 0.90
N THR A 51 14.43 -21.72 1.09
CA THR A 51 14.45 -22.94 0.26
C THR A 51 13.31 -23.91 0.59
N GLY A 52 12.74 -23.81 1.79
CA GLY A 52 11.59 -24.61 2.22
C GLY A 52 10.24 -24.09 1.77
N PHE A 53 10.23 -22.89 1.19
CA PHE A 53 9.03 -22.26 0.68
C PHE A 53 8.79 -22.62 -0.78
N THR A 54 7.53 -22.88 -1.09
CA THR A 54 7.01 -23.13 -2.44
C THR A 54 6.07 -22.01 -2.86
N GLN A 55 5.84 -21.86 -4.17
CA GLN A 55 4.90 -20.87 -4.69
C GLN A 55 3.53 -21.01 -4.03
N GLY A 56 2.99 -19.89 -3.56
CA GLY A 56 1.68 -19.85 -2.92
C GLY A 56 1.71 -20.05 -1.40
N ASP A 57 2.85 -20.47 -0.83
CA ASP A 57 3.01 -20.56 0.62
C ASP A 57 2.82 -19.22 1.30
N ARG A 58 2.20 -19.28 2.48
CA ARG A 58 1.87 -18.12 3.31
C ARG A 58 2.57 -18.21 4.65
N TYR A 59 2.98 -17.06 5.15
CA TYR A 59 3.55 -16.92 6.48
C TYR A 59 3.15 -15.58 7.09
N ILE A 60 3.23 -15.50 8.42
CA ILE A 60 2.91 -14.30 9.18
C ILE A 60 4.21 -13.69 9.70
N VAL A 61 4.29 -12.37 9.68
CA VAL A 61 5.27 -11.60 10.43
C VAL A 61 4.53 -10.83 11.51
N VAL A 62 4.95 -11.00 12.75
CA VAL A 62 4.43 -10.30 13.93
C VAL A 62 5.55 -9.45 14.48
N ASP A 63 5.51 -8.14 14.24
CA ASP A 63 6.43 -7.19 14.82
C ASP A 63 5.88 -6.68 16.15
N SER A 64 6.66 -6.83 17.20
CA SER A 64 6.37 -6.41 18.57
C SER A 64 7.42 -5.39 19.04
N GLY A 65 7.70 -4.40 18.20
CA GLY A 65 8.59 -3.27 18.47
C GLY A 65 7.83 -1.97 18.78
N GLY A 66 8.54 -0.96 19.30
CA GLY A 66 8.04 0.43 19.33
C GLY A 66 6.81 0.73 20.19
N GLY A 67 6.29 -0.25 20.96
CA GLY A 67 5.07 -0.11 21.75
C GLY A 67 3.78 -0.50 20.99
N THR A 68 3.90 -0.97 19.75
CA THR A 68 2.79 -1.50 18.94
C THR A 68 3.00 -2.98 18.65
N VAL A 69 1.95 -3.63 18.13
CA VAL A 69 2.07 -4.97 17.54
C VAL A 69 1.48 -4.92 16.15
N ASP A 70 2.33 -5.09 15.15
CA ASP A 70 1.94 -5.08 13.75
C ASP A 70 2.01 -6.51 13.19
N MET A 71 0.90 -6.96 12.61
CA MET A 71 0.78 -8.29 12.03
C MET A 71 0.54 -8.19 10.54
N THR A 72 1.39 -8.84 9.75
CA THR A 72 1.26 -8.89 8.28
C THR A 72 1.34 -10.31 7.77
N VAL A 73 0.53 -10.61 6.77
CA VAL A 73 0.48 -11.92 6.12
C VAL A 73 1.10 -11.79 4.74
N HIS A 74 2.05 -12.65 4.44
CA HIS A 74 2.79 -12.60 3.19
C HIS A 74 2.60 -13.90 2.41
N GLN A 75 2.55 -13.79 1.09
CA GLN A 75 2.56 -14.92 0.17
C GLN A 75 3.78 -14.87 -0.75
N ILE A 76 4.36 -16.04 -1.00
CA ILE A 76 5.54 -16.19 -1.86
C ILE A 76 5.13 -16.36 -3.32
N ARG A 77 5.73 -15.53 -4.18
CA ARG A 77 5.67 -15.67 -5.64
C ARG A 77 7.06 -16.03 -6.20
N LEU A 78 7.13 -17.17 -6.90
CA LEU A 78 8.31 -17.62 -7.65
C LEU A 78 8.31 -16.98 -9.07
N PRO A 79 9.47 -16.83 -9.76
CA PRO A 79 10.76 -17.50 -9.51
C PRO A 79 11.70 -16.84 -8.50
N GLU A 80 11.53 -15.57 -8.14
CA GLU A 80 12.54 -14.83 -7.36
C GLU A 80 12.16 -14.57 -5.89
N GLY A 81 11.13 -15.24 -5.37
CA GLY A 81 10.71 -15.00 -4.00
C GLY A 81 10.28 -13.54 -3.81
N HIS A 82 9.40 -13.08 -4.68
CA HIS A 82 8.79 -11.78 -4.52
C HIS A 82 7.73 -11.82 -3.44
N LEU A 83 7.61 -10.72 -2.71
CA LEU A 83 6.64 -10.54 -1.63
C LEU A 83 5.33 -9.97 -2.18
N LYS A 84 4.22 -10.65 -1.85
CA LYS A 84 2.88 -10.11 -1.92
C LYS A 84 2.33 -10.02 -0.50
N GLU A 85 2.04 -8.81 -0.04
CA GLU A 85 1.26 -8.61 1.17
C GLU A 85 -0.19 -9.05 0.91
N LEU A 86 -0.71 -9.90 1.80
CA LEU A 86 -2.07 -10.41 1.74
C LEU A 86 -2.99 -9.73 2.74
N TYR A 87 -2.50 -9.27 3.89
CA TYR A 87 -3.37 -8.72 4.93
C TYR A 87 -2.54 -8.01 6.00
N LYS A 88 -2.99 -6.84 6.45
CA LYS A 88 -2.52 -6.18 7.68
C LYS A 88 -3.61 -6.36 8.74
N ALA A 89 -3.27 -7.04 9.83
CA ALA A 89 -4.28 -7.45 10.81
C ALA A 89 -4.42 -6.49 11.99
N THR A 90 -5.67 -6.20 12.38
CA THR A 90 -6.05 -5.60 13.66
C THR A 90 -7.08 -6.53 14.33
N GLY A 91 -6.68 -7.29 15.36
CA GLY A 91 -7.58 -8.21 16.08
C GLY A 91 -7.52 -9.68 15.61
N ASP A 92 -8.66 -10.37 15.53
CA ASP A 92 -8.72 -11.82 15.23
C ASP A 92 -8.33 -12.14 13.78
N VAL A 93 -7.13 -12.71 13.61
CA VAL A 93 -6.44 -12.83 12.32
C VAL A 93 -6.78 -14.13 11.58
N PHE A 94 -7.11 -15.21 12.28
CA PHE A 94 -7.10 -16.55 11.71
C PHE A 94 -8.40 -17.00 11.02
N ASP A 95 -9.50 -16.30 11.21
CA ASP A 95 -10.77 -16.62 10.54
C ASP A 95 -10.86 -16.01 9.14
N LYS A 96 -9.83 -15.24 8.74
CA LYS A 96 -9.73 -14.64 7.42
C LYS A 96 -9.21 -15.67 6.40
N PRO A 97 -9.84 -15.78 5.21
CA PRO A 97 -9.36 -16.66 4.12
C PRO A 97 -7.90 -16.42 3.73
N GLU A 98 -7.39 -15.21 3.94
CA GLU A 98 -6.01 -14.81 3.69
C GLU A 98 -5.01 -15.52 4.61
N VAL A 99 -5.44 -15.97 5.80
CA VAL A 99 -4.59 -16.53 6.87
C VAL A 99 -4.74 -18.05 7.00
N THR A 100 -5.58 -18.67 6.17
CA THR A 100 -5.63 -20.13 6.07
C THR A 100 -4.31 -20.70 5.52
N ASN A 101 -3.87 -21.85 6.03
CA ASN A 101 -2.67 -22.57 5.59
C ASN A 101 -1.33 -21.82 5.74
N VAL A 102 -1.20 -21.01 6.79
CA VAL A 102 0.07 -20.38 7.20
C VAL A 102 1.04 -21.46 7.70
N LYS A 103 2.21 -21.57 7.06
CA LYS A 103 3.27 -22.53 7.46
C LYS A 103 4.10 -22.03 8.64
N PHE A 104 4.45 -20.75 8.61
CA PHE A 104 5.37 -20.14 9.58
C PHE A 104 4.79 -18.85 10.14
N LEU A 105 5.11 -18.57 11.40
CA LEU A 105 4.93 -17.28 12.05
C LEU A 105 6.31 -16.82 12.53
N PHE A 106 6.76 -15.68 12.03
CA PHE A 106 7.97 -15.02 12.50
C PHE A 106 7.59 -13.98 13.54
N LEU A 107 8.04 -14.19 14.78
CA LEU A 107 7.89 -13.21 15.85
C LEU A 107 9.16 -12.36 15.90
N VAL A 108 9.01 -11.07 15.63
CA VAL A 108 10.08 -10.09 15.51
C VAL A 108 9.82 -8.86 16.40
N GLY A 109 10.79 -7.95 16.45
CA GLY A 109 10.74 -6.76 17.30
C GLY A 109 11.37 -6.98 18.68
N GLY A 110 11.67 -5.89 19.39
CA GLY A 110 12.39 -5.97 20.67
C GLY A 110 11.64 -6.75 21.75
N PHE A 111 10.30 -6.69 21.78
CA PHE A 111 9.51 -7.41 22.78
C PHE A 111 9.44 -8.93 22.52
N ALA A 112 9.81 -9.39 21.33
CA ALA A 112 9.95 -10.81 21.00
C ALA A 112 10.99 -11.54 21.87
N GLU A 113 11.87 -10.81 22.55
CA GLU A 113 12.82 -11.37 23.53
C GLU A 113 12.14 -11.82 24.83
N SER A 114 10.92 -11.35 25.10
CA SER A 114 10.18 -11.66 26.33
C SER A 114 9.76 -13.14 26.38
N PRO A 115 10.22 -13.94 27.35
CA PRO A 115 9.81 -15.33 27.48
C PRO A 115 8.30 -15.50 27.66
N LEU A 116 7.63 -14.53 28.30
CA LEU A 116 6.18 -14.54 28.47
C LEU A 116 5.46 -14.37 27.13
N LEU A 117 5.92 -13.46 26.28
CA LEU A 117 5.36 -13.29 24.94
C LEU A 117 5.59 -14.55 24.10
N GLN A 118 6.81 -15.09 24.13
CA GLN A 118 7.16 -16.32 23.42
C GLN A 118 6.24 -17.48 23.81
N GLN A 119 6.01 -17.68 25.11
CA GLN A 119 5.09 -18.70 25.61
C GLN A 119 3.64 -18.44 25.19
N ALA A 120 3.17 -17.18 25.27
CA ALA A 120 1.82 -16.82 24.86
C ALA A 120 1.57 -17.07 23.37
N VAL A 121 2.50 -16.62 22.50
CA VAL A 121 2.45 -16.83 21.04
C VAL A 121 2.55 -18.32 20.72
N GLN A 122 3.44 -19.07 21.37
CA GLN A 122 3.56 -20.51 21.16
C GLN A 122 2.29 -21.26 21.58
N SER A 123 1.69 -20.90 22.72
CA SER A 123 0.44 -21.47 23.20
C SER A 123 -0.73 -21.18 22.24
N ALA A 124 -0.82 -19.94 21.76
CA ALA A 124 -1.88 -19.51 20.85
C ALA A 124 -1.75 -20.11 19.44
N PHE A 125 -0.52 -20.23 18.91
CA PHE A 125 -0.32 -20.46 17.47
C PHE A 125 0.50 -21.72 17.12
N GLY A 126 1.21 -22.32 18.08
CA GLY A 126 2.12 -23.44 17.84
C GLY A 126 1.45 -24.75 17.39
N SER A 127 0.13 -24.87 17.58
CA SER A 127 -0.67 -25.97 17.02
C SER A 127 -0.91 -25.80 15.52
N ARG A 128 -1.09 -24.56 15.06
CA ARG A 128 -1.48 -24.19 13.69
C ARG A 128 -0.30 -23.96 12.76
N CYS A 129 0.79 -23.39 13.26
CA CYS A 129 1.97 -23.04 12.47
C CYS A 129 3.25 -23.16 13.29
N ARG A 130 4.39 -23.12 12.62
CA ARG A 130 5.71 -23.15 13.26
C ARG A 130 6.12 -21.73 13.64
N VAL A 131 6.31 -21.48 14.95
CA VAL A 131 6.69 -20.17 15.47
C VAL A 131 8.22 -20.06 15.52
N ILE A 132 8.75 -19.04 14.84
CA ILE A 132 10.17 -18.82 14.65
C ILE A 132 10.55 -17.45 15.15
N ILE A 133 11.64 -17.38 15.90
CA ILE A 133 12.25 -16.13 16.36
C ILE A 133 13.66 -16.04 15.75
N PRO A 134 13.97 -15.00 14.97
CA PRO A 134 15.33 -14.76 14.49
C PRO A 134 16.31 -14.51 15.66
N GLN A 135 17.56 -14.94 15.51
CA GLN A 135 18.64 -14.47 16.38
C GLN A 135 18.84 -12.96 16.22
N ASP A 136 19.20 -12.29 17.30
CA ASP A 136 19.22 -10.82 17.42
C ASP A 136 17.88 -10.20 16.99
N VAL A 137 16.78 -10.69 17.56
CA VAL A 137 15.43 -10.37 17.08
C VAL A 137 15.16 -8.85 17.04
N GLY A 138 15.71 -8.08 17.98
CA GLY A 138 15.63 -6.62 17.98
C GLY A 138 16.32 -5.92 16.80
N LEU A 139 17.22 -6.60 16.07
CA LEU A 139 17.90 -6.08 14.88
C LEU A 139 17.25 -6.52 13.56
N THR A 140 16.18 -7.33 13.62
CA THR A 140 15.52 -7.92 12.43
C THR A 140 15.10 -6.85 11.43
N ILE A 141 14.42 -5.80 11.89
CA ILE A 141 13.93 -4.70 11.04
C ILE A 141 15.09 -3.97 10.38
N LEU A 142 16.13 -3.63 11.16
CA LEU A 142 17.30 -2.92 10.65
C LEU A 142 18.04 -3.73 9.58
N LYS A 143 18.30 -5.01 9.85
CA LYS A 143 18.95 -5.91 8.87
C LYS A 143 18.10 -6.03 7.60
N GLY A 144 16.78 -6.12 7.76
CA GLY A 144 15.81 -6.12 6.67
C GLY A 144 15.81 -4.85 5.83
N ALA A 145 15.86 -3.68 6.49
CA ALA A 145 15.87 -2.38 5.83
C ALA A 145 17.14 -2.18 4.99
N VAL A 146 18.30 -2.66 5.48
CA VAL A 146 19.54 -2.69 4.70
C VAL A 146 19.39 -3.56 3.45
N LEU A 147 18.82 -4.76 3.59
CA LEU A 147 18.56 -5.65 2.45
C LEU A 147 17.59 -5.03 1.45
N PHE A 148 16.55 -4.33 1.92
CA PHE A 148 15.62 -3.59 1.07
C PHE A 148 16.32 -2.45 0.33
N GLY A 149 17.20 -1.69 0.99
CA GLY A 149 17.97 -0.63 0.34
C GLY A 149 18.92 -1.13 -0.75
N LEU A 150 19.40 -2.38 -0.65
CA LEU A 150 20.20 -3.02 -1.70
C LEU A 150 19.38 -3.45 -2.92
N ASP A 151 18.13 -3.90 -2.71
CA ASP A 151 17.20 -4.28 -3.76
C ASP A 151 15.75 -3.95 -3.38
N PRO A 152 15.28 -2.72 -3.67
CA PRO A 152 13.90 -2.33 -3.39
C PRO A 152 12.87 -3.10 -4.22
N ALA A 153 13.29 -3.72 -5.34
CA ALA A 153 12.41 -4.43 -6.26
C ALA A 153 11.99 -5.82 -5.75
N VAL A 154 12.48 -6.24 -4.59
CA VAL A 154 12.09 -7.47 -3.89
C VAL A 154 10.59 -7.49 -3.52
N ILE A 155 10.02 -6.32 -3.25
CA ILE A 155 8.57 -6.14 -3.02
C ILE A 155 7.91 -5.84 -4.36
N LYS A 156 7.03 -6.73 -4.84
CA LYS A 156 6.35 -6.56 -6.14
C LYS A 156 4.90 -6.14 -6.00
N VAL A 157 4.23 -6.51 -4.91
CA VAL A 157 2.81 -6.24 -4.72
C VAL A 157 2.55 -5.80 -3.28
N ARG A 158 1.96 -4.63 -3.13
CA ARG A 158 1.49 -4.06 -1.85
C ARG A 158 -0.03 -4.05 -1.80
N ARG A 159 -0.63 -3.90 -0.61
CA ARG A 159 -2.04 -3.56 -0.47
C ARG A 159 -2.16 -2.06 -0.21
N SER A 160 -3.08 -1.39 -0.90
CA SER A 160 -3.33 0.03 -0.64
C SER A 160 -3.90 0.19 0.77
N PRO A 161 -3.30 0.98 1.67
CA PRO A 161 -3.83 1.14 3.02
C PRO A 161 -5.15 1.92 3.06
N LEU A 162 -5.38 2.75 2.05
CA LEU A 162 -6.55 3.63 1.93
C LEU A 162 -7.13 3.55 0.51
N THR A 163 -8.39 3.91 0.40
CA THR A 163 -9.05 4.24 -0.87
C THR A 163 -8.57 5.62 -1.31
N TYR A 164 -8.10 5.74 -2.55
CA TYR A 164 -7.67 7.03 -3.12
C TYR A 164 -8.52 7.40 -4.34
N GLY A 165 -8.80 8.69 -4.44
CA GLY A 165 -9.58 9.23 -5.54
C GLY A 165 -9.48 10.75 -5.63
N VAL A 166 -10.28 11.32 -6.54
CA VAL A 166 -10.34 12.77 -6.74
C VAL A 166 -11.78 13.26 -6.66
N GLY A 167 -11.94 14.52 -6.25
CA GLY A 167 -13.25 15.18 -6.24
C GLY A 167 -13.62 15.68 -7.64
N VAL A 168 -14.77 15.26 -8.16
CA VAL A 168 -15.25 15.63 -9.51
C VAL A 168 -16.71 16.09 -9.52
N LEU A 169 -17.07 16.77 -10.61
CA LEU A 169 -18.46 16.93 -11.02
C LEU A 169 -18.82 15.80 -11.98
N ASN A 170 -19.93 15.11 -11.73
CA ASN A 170 -20.44 14.09 -12.64
C ASN A 170 -21.88 14.42 -13.09
N ARG A 171 -22.41 13.74 -14.10
CA ARG A 171 -23.83 13.92 -14.48
C ARG A 171 -24.73 13.46 -13.36
N PHE A 172 -25.73 14.28 -13.02
CA PHE A 172 -26.72 13.91 -12.02
C PHE A 172 -27.64 12.80 -12.55
N VAL A 173 -27.88 11.77 -11.74
CA VAL A 173 -28.75 10.64 -12.07
C VAL A 173 -29.83 10.56 -11.00
N GLU A 174 -31.07 10.80 -11.42
CA GLU A 174 -32.26 10.73 -10.55
C GLU A 174 -32.39 9.34 -9.92
N GLY A 175 -32.73 9.27 -8.64
CA GLY A 175 -32.86 8.02 -7.88
C GLY A 175 -31.54 7.34 -7.50
N LYS A 176 -30.40 7.74 -8.08
CA LYS A 176 -29.06 7.28 -7.66
C LYS A 176 -28.36 8.31 -6.78
N HIS A 177 -28.38 9.57 -7.18
CA HIS A 177 -27.66 10.63 -6.47
C HIS A 177 -28.60 11.35 -5.48
N PRO A 178 -28.09 11.73 -4.30
CA PRO A 178 -28.88 12.50 -3.34
C PRO A 178 -29.31 13.85 -3.93
N PRO A 179 -30.58 14.27 -3.80
CA PRO A 179 -31.07 15.54 -4.37
C PRO A 179 -30.28 16.77 -3.92
N GLU A 180 -29.73 16.76 -2.70
CA GLU A 180 -28.90 17.83 -2.15
C GLU A 180 -27.54 18.01 -2.88
N LYS A 181 -27.11 17.02 -3.67
CA LYS A 181 -25.91 17.09 -4.52
C LYS A 181 -26.21 17.60 -5.92
N LEU A 182 -27.47 17.87 -6.25
CA LEU A 182 -27.87 18.40 -7.55
C LEU A 182 -27.44 19.86 -7.71
N LEU A 183 -26.65 20.13 -8.73
CA LEU A 183 -26.32 21.47 -9.22
C LEU A 183 -26.80 21.62 -10.66
N VAL A 184 -27.69 22.58 -10.92
CA VAL A 184 -28.09 22.94 -12.28
C VAL A 184 -27.27 24.13 -12.75
N LYS A 185 -26.56 23.97 -13.86
CA LYS A 185 -25.73 25.03 -14.45
C LYS A 185 -25.74 24.93 -15.96
N ASP A 186 -26.04 26.05 -16.63
CA ASP A 186 -26.12 26.14 -18.10
C ASP A 186 -27.03 25.05 -18.71
N GLY A 187 -28.19 24.82 -18.08
CA GLY A 187 -29.16 23.78 -18.46
C GLY A 187 -28.72 22.34 -18.18
N THR A 188 -27.50 22.13 -17.65
CA THR A 188 -26.97 20.80 -17.33
C THR A 188 -27.12 20.49 -15.84
N ARG A 189 -27.59 19.29 -15.53
CA ARG A 189 -27.69 18.74 -14.17
C ARG A 189 -26.40 18.01 -13.80
N TRP A 190 -25.70 18.52 -12.79
CA TRP A 190 -24.46 17.99 -12.25
C TRP A 190 -24.69 17.44 -10.84
N CYS A 191 -23.91 16.43 -10.48
CA CYS A 191 -23.75 15.92 -9.13
C CYS A 191 -22.43 16.47 -8.59
N THR A 192 -22.49 17.21 -7.49
CA THR A 192 -21.31 17.79 -6.85
C THR A 192 -20.63 16.78 -5.93
N ASP A 193 -19.35 17.05 -5.63
CA ASP A 193 -18.59 16.36 -4.59
C ASP A 193 -18.42 14.86 -4.81
N VAL A 194 -18.52 14.37 -6.05
CA VAL A 194 -18.37 12.95 -6.35
C VAL A 194 -16.93 12.54 -6.08
N PHE A 195 -16.75 11.45 -5.34
CA PHE A 195 -15.47 10.79 -5.16
C PHE A 195 -15.25 9.84 -6.34
N ASP A 196 -14.40 10.21 -7.30
CA ASP A 196 -14.01 9.32 -8.38
C ASP A 196 -12.79 8.49 -7.98
N LYS A 197 -13.01 7.18 -7.80
CA LYS A 197 -12.04 6.26 -7.22
C LYS A 197 -10.98 5.85 -8.24
N PHE A 198 -9.72 5.97 -7.84
CA PHE A 198 -8.57 5.41 -8.56
C PHE A 198 -8.25 4.01 -8.03
N ILE A 199 -8.20 3.86 -6.71
CA ILE A 199 -7.86 2.60 -6.06
C ILE A 199 -8.67 2.43 -4.77
N SER A 200 -9.01 1.19 -4.46
CA SER A 200 -9.69 0.81 -3.22
C SER A 200 -8.69 0.58 -2.09
N ALA A 201 -9.10 0.86 -0.85
CA ALA A 201 -8.46 0.28 0.32
C ALA A 201 -8.36 -1.23 0.12
N ASP A 202 -7.27 -1.81 0.60
CA ASP A 202 -7.03 -3.24 0.54
C ASP A 202 -6.81 -3.81 -0.88
N GLN A 203 -6.86 -3.00 -1.93
CA GLN A 203 -6.57 -3.46 -3.29
C GLN A 203 -5.09 -3.84 -3.43
N SER A 204 -4.83 -4.99 -4.07
CA SER A 204 -3.46 -5.38 -4.46
C SER A 204 -2.95 -4.47 -5.58
N VAL A 205 -1.75 -3.92 -5.40
CA VAL A 205 -1.11 -2.96 -6.29
C VAL A 205 0.28 -3.45 -6.67
N ALA A 206 0.58 -3.57 -7.96
CA ALA A 206 1.93 -3.89 -8.41
C ALA A 206 2.87 -2.68 -8.31
N LEU A 207 4.18 -2.94 -8.13
CA LEU A 207 5.21 -1.90 -8.16
C LEU A 207 5.14 -1.12 -9.49
N GLY A 208 4.95 0.20 -9.39
CA GLY A 208 4.84 1.09 -10.55
C GLY A 208 3.47 1.08 -11.25
N GLU A 209 2.47 0.37 -10.72
CA GLU A 209 1.11 0.35 -11.27
C GLU A 209 0.54 1.76 -11.32
N THR A 210 0.03 2.14 -12.49
CA THR A 210 -0.49 3.49 -12.74
C THR A 210 -1.94 3.42 -13.15
N VAL A 211 -2.82 4.04 -12.38
CA VAL A 211 -4.22 4.20 -12.73
C VAL A 211 -4.40 5.55 -13.42
N THR A 212 -5.04 5.54 -14.58
CA THR A 212 -5.30 6.76 -15.37
C THR A 212 -6.80 7.01 -15.48
N ARG A 213 -7.19 8.28 -15.35
CA ARG A 213 -8.54 8.80 -15.59
C ARG A 213 -8.46 10.03 -16.48
N SER A 214 -9.53 10.29 -17.24
CA SER A 214 -9.63 11.44 -18.12
C SER A 214 -10.79 12.34 -17.72
N TYR A 215 -10.50 13.63 -17.58
CA TYR A 215 -11.46 14.65 -17.19
C TYR A 215 -11.52 15.77 -18.23
N THR A 216 -12.54 16.60 -18.14
CA THR A 216 -12.69 17.82 -18.94
C THR A 216 -12.91 19.00 -18.01
N PRO A 217 -12.43 20.20 -18.36
CA PRO A 217 -12.82 21.41 -17.65
C PRO A 217 -14.34 21.56 -17.60
N ALA A 218 -14.86 22.05 -16.47
CA ALA A 218 -16.29 22.29 -16.31
C ALA A 218 -16.79 23.45 -17.18
N LYS A 219 -15.88 24.37 -17.56
CA LYS A 219 -16.16 25.48 -18.47
C LYS A 219 -15.08 25.55 -19.56
N PRO A 220 -15.44 25.81 -20.83
CA PRO A 220 -14.46 25.99 -21.91
C PRO A 220 -13.46 27.12 -21.65
N SER A 221 -13.88 28.20 -20.99
CA SER A 221 -13.04 29.36 -20.67
C SER A 221 -12.16 29.20 -19.42
N GLN A 222 -12.12 28.01 -18.81
CA GLN A 222 -11.38 27.79 -17.58
C GLN A 222 -9.86 27.85 -17.84
N LEU A 223 -9.18 28.75 -17.14
CA LEU A 223 -7.74 28.99 -17.29
C LEU A 223 -6.86 28.18 -16.33
N VAL A 224 -7.45 27.58 -15.30
CA VAL A 224 -6.73 26.76 -14.31
C VAL A 224 -7.60 25.58 -13.92
N ILE A 225 -7.03 24.38 -13.88
CA ILE A 225 -7.63 23.17 -13.31
C ILE A 225 -7.03 22.96 -11.92
N VAL A 226 -7.89 22.73 -10.93
CA VAL A 226 -7.50 22.27 -9.59
C VAL A 226 -8.11 20.90 -9.37
N ILE A 227 -7.26 19.89 -9.23
CA ILE A 227 -7.67 18.51 -8.90
C ILE A 227 -7.25 18.27 -7.45
N ASN A 228 -8.24 18.12 -6.58
CA ASN A 228 -8.02 17.74 -5.19
C ASN A 228 -8.02 16.22 -5.09
N ILE A 229 -7.01 15.67 -4.41
CA ILE A 229 -6.84 14.24 -4.16
C ILE A 229 -7.31 13.97 -2.74
N TYR A 230 -8.05 12.88 -2.57
CA TYR A 230 -8.65 12.49 -1.30
C TYR A 230 -8.31 11.03 -0.96
N SER A 231 -8.27 10.74 0.34
CA SER A 231 -8.11 9.41 0.89
C SER A 231 -9.24 9.06 1.88
N SER A 232 -9.52 7.78 2.05
CA SER A 232 -10.44 7.24 3.06
C SER A 232 -10.06 5.82 3.46
N GLU A 233 -10.28 5.46 4.73
CA GLU A 233 -10.15 4.06 5.20
C GLU A 233 -11.28 3.17 4.67
N GLN A 234 -12.41 3.76 4.31
CA GLN A 234 -13.57 3.03 3.80
C GLN A 234 -13.46 2.79 2.29
N ASP A 235 -13.89 1.63 1.82
CA ASP A 235 -13.97 1.34 0.39
C ASP A 235 -15.24 1.94 -0.26
N ASN A 236 -16.35 1.93 0.45
CA ASN A 236 -17.67 2.32 -0.05
C ASN A 236 -17.93 3.83 0.00
N VAL A 237 -16.94 4.64 -0.39
CA VAL A 237 -17.07 6.11 -0.44
C VAL A 237 -17.60 6.54 -1.80
N SER A 238 -18.65 7.38 -1.79
CA SER A 238 -19.25 7.94 -3.01
C SER A 238 -19.02 9.44 -3.14
N PHE A 239 -18.84 10.15 -2.04
CA PHE A 239 -18.68 11.60 -2.00
C PHE A 239 -17.49 12.06 -1.15
N ILE A 240 -16.83 13.12 -1.58
CA ILE A 240 -15.70 13.73 -0.86
C ILE A 240 -16.10 14.41 0.46
N THR A 241 -17.40 14.56 0.71
CA THR A 241 -17.96 15.15 1.93
C THR A 241 -18.35 14.11 2.98
N GLU A 242 -18.17 12.82 2.69
CA GLU A 242 -18.47 11.76 3.66
C GLU A 242 -17.49 11.78 4.83
N ALA A 243 -17.96 11.33 5.99
CA ALA A 243 -17.13 11.23 7.19
C ALA A 243 -15.95 10.27 6.95
N GLY A 244 -14.75 10.68 7.38
CA GLY A 244 -13.52 9.91 7.19
C GLY A 244 -12.78 10.19 5.88
N VAL A 245 -13.38 10.94 4.94
CA VAL A 245 -12.68 11.36 3.73
C VAL A 245 -11.79 12.58 4.04
N LYS A 246 -10.49 12.44 3.77
CA LYS A 246 -9.49 13.49 4.02
C LYS A 246 -8.85 13.94 2.71
N LYS A 247 -8.66 15.25 2.55
CA LYS A 247 -7.90 15.79 1.41
C LYS A 247 -6.41 15.53 1.66
N CYS A 248 -5.75 14.88 0.71
CA CYS A 248 -4.35 14.45 0.83
C CYS A 248 -3.40 15.08 -0.20
N GLY A 249 -3.94 15.73 -1.24
CA GLY A 249 -3.10 16.35 -2.27
C GLY A 249 -3.85 17.36 -3.13
N THR A 250 -3.12 18.17 -3.88
CA THR A 250 -3.68 19.10 -4.87
C THR A 250 -2.77 19.20 -6.08
N LEU A 251 -3.34 18.99 -7.26
CA LEU A 251 -2.69 19.28 -8.54
C LEU A 251 -3.30 20.57 -9.10
N ARG A 252 -2.48 21.57 -9.39
CA ARG A 252 -2.92 22.83 -10.01
C ARG A 252 -2.26 22.96 -11.38
N LEU A 253 -3.06 22.82 -12.44
CA LEU A 253 -2.60 22.86 -13.82
C LEU A 253 -3.05 24.15 -14.48
N ASP A 254 -2.09 24.94 -14.97
CA ASP A 254 -2.34 26.15 -15.73
C ASP A 254 -2.70 25.81 -17.19
N LEU A 255 -3.85 26.29 -17.63
CA LEU A 255 -4.40 26.07 -18.96
C LEU A 255 -4.17 27.26 -19.91
N THR A 256 -3.57 28.36 -19.43
CA THR A 256 -3.28 29.58 -20.21
C THR A 256 -2.33 29.32 -21.39
N GLY A 257 -2.42 30.21 -22.38
CA GLY A 257 -1.60 30.15 -23.60
C GLY A 257 -2.04 29.06 -24.58
N THR A 258 -3.33 28.72 -24.58
CA THR A 258 -3.89 27.76 -25.55
C THR A 258 -4.47 28.50 -26.74
N ASP A 259 -3.88 28.27 -27.92
CA ASP A 259 -4.33 28.82 -29.20
C ASP A 259 -5.75 28.37 -29.57
N ALA A 260 -6.36 29.05 -30.54
CA ALA A 260 -7.66 28.74 -31.12
C ALA A 260 -7.80 27.32 -31.72
N SER A 261 -6.75 26.49 -31.64
CA SER A 261 -6.68 25.11 -32.13
C SER A 261 -7.06 24.05 -31.08
N VAL A 262 -7.36 24.43 -29.82
CA VAL A 262 -7.74 23.45 -28.80
C VAL A 262 -9.12 22.88 -29.12
N PRO A 263 -9.30 21.54 -29.10
CA PRO A 263 -10.59 20.90 -29.31
C PRO A 263 -11.67 21.45 -28.36
N ASN A 264 -12.92 21.51 -28.82
CA ASN A 264 -14.08 21.92 -27.99
C ASN A 264 -14.18 21.17 -26.65
N ARG A 265 -13.61 19.97 -26.57
CA ARG A 265 -13.48 19.20 -25.34
C ARG A 265 -12.00 18.96 -25.02
N ARG A 266 -11.43 19.83 -24.19
CA ARG A 266 -10.06 19.68 -23.68
C ARG A 266 -9.97 18.52 -22.71
N GLU A 267 -9.08 17.56 -22.99
CA GLU A 267 -8.86 16.39 -22.15
C GLU A 267 -7.72 16.64 -21.17
N ILE A 268 -7.99 16.45 -19.88
CA ILE A 268 -7.00 16.44 -18.82
C ILE A 268 -6.85 15.00 -18.34
N LYS A 269 -5.70 14.38 -18.60
CA LYS A 269 -5.37 13.06 -18.07
C LYS A 269 -4.80 13.20 -16.67
N THR A 270 -5.38 12.48 -15.72
CA THR A 270 -4.87 12.38 -14.36
C THR A 270 -4.38 10.97 -14.11
N LEU A 271 -3.15 10.86 -13.64
CA LEU A 271 -2.46 9.61 -13.38
C LEU A 271 -2.12 9.55 -11.89
N MET A 272 -2.30 8.40 -11.28
CA MET A 272 -1.74 8.09 -9.97
C MET A 272 -0.95 6.80 -10.08
N GLN A 273 0.32 6.89 -9.76
CA GLN A 273 1.22 5.75 -9.65
C GLN A 273 1.28 5.30 -8.19
N PHE A 274 1.08 4.01 -8.01
CA PHE A 274 1.04 3.34 -6.73
C PHE A 274 2.08 2.21 -6.68
N GLY A 275 2.20 1.59 -5.51
CA GLY A 275 3.07 0.44 -5.32
C GLY A 275 4.51 0.79 -4.97
N ASP A 276 4.92 2.06 -5.04
CA ASP A 276 6.11 2.60 -4.37
C ASP A 276 5.81 2.93 -2.90
N THR A 277 6.81 3.41 -2.15
CA THR A 277 6.65 3.91 -0.78
C THR A 277 6.09 5.32 -0.72
N GLU A 278 5.70 5.89 -1.85
CA GLU A 278 4.97 7.16 -2.00
C GLU A 278 3.96 7.03 -3.14
N ILE A 279 2.87 7.80 -3.10
CA ILE A 279 1.94 7.91 -4.23
C ILE A 279 2.34 9.12 -5.09
N LYS A 280 2.62 8.88 -6.37
CA LYS A 280 2.95 9.96 -7.32
C LYS A 280 1.72 10.26 -8.17
N ALA A 281 1.20 11.47 -8.06
CA ALA A 281 0.06 11.92 -8.85
C ALA A 281 0.48 12.97 -9.88
N MET A 282 -0.10 12.90 -11.08
CA MET A 282 0.20 13.79 -12.20
C MET A 282 -1.08 14.18 -12.92
N ALA A 283 -1.15 15.43 -13.40
CA ALA A 283 -2.16 15.86 -14.35
C ALA A 283 -1.48 16.41 -15.61
N ILE A 284 -1.97 15.98 -16.77
CA ILE A 284 -1.44 16.32 -18.09
C ILE A 284 -2.58 16.90 -18.93
N ASP A 285 -2.37 18.10 -19.47
CA ASP A 285 -3.22 18.63 -20.53
C ASP A 285 -2.81 18.00 -21.87
N VAL A 286 -3.67 17.16 -22.43
CA VAL A 286 -3.35 16.37 -23.64
C VAL A 286 -3.11 17.27 -24.84
N ALA A 287 -3.75 18.44 -24.91
CA ALA A 287 -3.62 19.35 -26.05
C ALA A 287 -2.25 20.04 -26.10
N THR A 288 -1.63 20.31 -24.96
CA THR A 288 -0.37 21.08 -24.86
C THR A 288 0.81 20.29 -24.32
N SER A 289 0.55 19.07 -23.81
CA SER A 289 1.51 18.25 -23.05
C SER A 289 2.03 18.93 -21.78
N LYS A 290 1.46 20.06 -21.34
CA LYS A 290 1.78 20.67 -20.06
C LYS A 290 1.35 19.74 -18.93
N SER A 291 2.21 19.56 -17.93
CA SER A 291 1.95 18.66 -16.81
C SER A 291 2.33 19.26 -15.47
N VAL A 292 1.63 18.86 -14.42
CA VAL A 292 1.97 19.12 -13.02
C VAL A 292 2.02 17.80 -12.26
N LYS A 293 2.92 17.67 -11.29
CA LYS A 293 3.09 16.47 -10.45
C LYS A 293 3.11 16.84 -8.96
N VAL A 294 2.66 15.93 -8.12
CA VAL A 294 2.76 16.01 -6.66
C VAL A 294 3.03 14.62 -6.10
N GLY A 295 3.90 14.51 -5.10
CA GLY A 295 4.04 13.32 -4.27
C GLY A 295 3.11 13.43 -3.06
N ILE A 296 2.40 12.35 -2.73
CA ILE A 296 1.61 12.24 -1.51
C ILE A 296 2.35 11.24 -0.61
N ASP A 297 2.88 11.78 0.49
CA ASP A 297 3.51 11.00 1.55
C ASP A 297 2.44 10.40 2.48
N PHE A 298 2.71 9.19 2.96
CA PHE A 298 1.90 8.45 3.91
C PHE A 298 2.11 8.91 5.36
N LEU A 299 3.16 9.71 5.65
CA LEU A 299 3.56 10.09 7.01
C LEU A 299 2.76 11.26 7.64
N ASN A 300 1.80 11.86 6.91
CA ASN A 300 1.04 13.04 7.37
C ASN A 300 -0.41 12.73 7.81
N TYR A 301 -0.69 11.55 8.38
CA TYR A 301 -2.04 11.18 8.87
C TYR A 301 -2.06 10.68 10.30
#